data_AF-A0A483CR04-F1
#
_entry.id   AF-A0A483CR04-F1
#
_cell.length_a   1.000
_cell.length_b   1.000
_cell.length_c   1.000
_cell.angle_alpha   90.00
_cell.angle_beta   90.00
_cell.angle_gamma   90.00
#
_symmetry.space_group_name_H-M   'P 1'
#
loop_
_entity.id
_entity.type
_entity.pdbx_description
1 polymer ?
#
loop_
_entity_poly.entity_id
_entity_poly.type
_entity_poly.pdbx_seq_one_letter_code
_entity_poly.pdbx_strand_id
1 'polypeptide(L)'
;MKERFVVLWRRSKNAPCPYRSSDTDRSLPELLKEILPLLREGGVETEVRVEEAGNGAGIFFNDLPLDDLIAIAGGAERYCSGPSRMEELGRPDLAFDPDAPFGCVVPEILFRKAVLLALED
;
A
#
# COMPACT_ATOMS: atom_id res chain seq x y z
N MET A 1 -18.59 4.80 3.33
CA MET A 1 -17.78 4.16 2.27
C MET A 1 -17.88 4.99 1.01
N LYS A 2 -16.75 5.52 0.53
CA LYS A 2 -16.67 6.28 -0.73
C LYS A 2 -17.08 5.44 -1.93
N GLU A 3 -17.78 6.06 -2.86
CA GLU A 3 -18.11 5.47 -4.18
C GLU A 3 -16.98 5.66 -5.20
N ARG A 4 -15.89 6.34 -4.81
CA ARG A 4 -14.74 6.62 -5.67
C ARG A 4 -13.41 6.30 -4.98
N PHE A 5 -12.52 5.66 -5.74
CA PHE A 5 -11.15 5.35 -5.35
C PHE A 5 -10.15 6.02 -6.30
N VAL A 6 -9.43 7.02 -5.80
CA VAL A 6 -8.41 7.76 -6.54
C VAL A 6 -7.03 7.36 -6.06
N VAL A 7 -6.21 6.86 -6.98
CA VAL A 7 -4.77 6.67 -6.77
C VAL A 7 -4.05 7.87 -7.36
N LEU A 8 -3.36 8.65 -6.53
CA LEU A 8 -2.48 9.73 -6.98
C LEU A 8 -1.04 9.33 -6.71
N TRP A 9 -0.23 9.29 -7.76
CA TRP A 9 1.21 9.07 -7.66
C TRP A 9 1.97 10.35 -8.02
N ARG A 10 2.49 11.04 -7.00
CA ARG A 10 3.41 12.17 -7.16
C ARG A 10 4.83 11.64 -7.22
N ARG A 11 5.55 11.89 -8.31
CA ARG A 11 6.93 11.41 -8.45
C ARG A 11 7.82 12.42 -9.13
N SER A 12 9.11 12.37 -8.82
CA SER A 12 10.12 13.09 -9.60
C SER A 12 10.40 12.31 -10.89
N LYS A 13 10.14 12.94 -12.04
CA LYS A 13 10.39 12.35 -13.38
C LYS A 13 9.81 10.94 -13.54
N ASN A 14 10.60 10.02 -14.11
CA ASN A 14 10.28 8.60 -14.33
C ASN A 14 10.69 7.71 -13.15
N ALA A 15 10.70 8.22 -11.91
CA ALA A 15 11.04 7.40 -10.75
C ALA A 15 10.15 6.14 -10.67
N PRO A 16 10.73 4.96 -10.36
CA PRO A 16 9.98 3.72 -10.20
C PRO A 16 9.08 3.79 -8.96
N CYS A 17 8.02 2.97 -8.94
CA CYS A 17 7.18 2.85 -7.75
C CYS A 17 7.99 2.18 -6.63
N PRO A 18 8.06 2.79 -5.44
CA PRO A 18 8.89 2.25 -4.36
C PRO A 18 8.25 1.04 -3.68
N TYR A 19 6.92 0.84 -3.83
CA TYR A 19 6.18 -0.21 -3.13
C TYR A 19 6.18 -1.56 -3.83
N ARG A 20 6.53 -2.59 -3.08
CA ARG A 20 6.55 -4.00 -3.48
C ARG A 20 6.00 -4.91 -2.36
N SER A 21 5.40 -6.01 -2.77
CA SER A 21 4.91 -7.07 -1.89
C SER A 21 6.04 -7.96 -1.38
N SER A 22 6.11 -8.24 -0.08
CA SER A 22 7.14 -9.12 0.49
C SER A 22 6.89 -10.62 0.24
N ASP A 23 5.61 -11.02 0.15
CA ASP A 23 5.17 -12.41 0.04
C ASP A 23 4.85 -12.83 -1.40
N THR A 24 4.51 -11.88 -2.27
CA THR A 24 4.21 -12.15 -3.69
C THR A 24 5.23 -11.56 -4.67
N ASP A 25 6.17 -10.74 -4.18
CA ASP A 25 7.18 -9.99 -4.97
C ASP A 25 6.59 -9.00 -6.00
N ARG A 26 5.26 -8.84 -6.03
CA ARG A 26 4.55 -7.96 -6.96
C ARG A 26 4.68 -6.51 -6.55
N SER A 27 4.89 -5.64 -7.52
CA SER A 27 4.87 -4.19 -7.32
C SER A 27 3.45 -3.66 -7.11
N LEU A 28 3.30 -2.51 -6.47
CA LEU A 28 1.98 -1.88 -6.28
C LEU A 28 1.21 -1.66 -7.62
N PRO A 29 1.82 -1.23 -8.73
CA PRO A 29 1.12 -1.15 -10.01
C PRO A 29 0.58 -2.49 -10.52
N GLU A 30 1.26 -3.60 -10.23
CA GLU A 30 0.76 -4.95 -10.58
C GLU A 30 -0.42 -5.34 -9.71
N LEU A 31 -0.37 -5.03 -8.41
CA LEU A 31 -1.49 -5.26 -7.49
C LEU A 31 -2.72 -4.42 -7.88
N LEU A 32 -2.54 -3.15 -8.23
CA LEU A 32 -3.62 -2.26 -8.65
C LEU A 32 -4.29 -2.74 -9.95
N LYS A 33 -3.56 -3.38 -10.88
CA LYS A 33 -4.17 -3.98 -12.08
C LYS A 33 -5.21 -5.05 -11.75
N GLU A 34 -5.10 -5.71 -10.59
CA GLU A 34 -6.07 -6.71 -10.13
C GLU A 34 -7.15 -6.12 -9.23
N ILE A 35 -6.78 -5.20 -8.36
CA ILE A 35 -7.70 -4.62 -7.38
C ILE A 35 -8.70 -3.67 -8.05
N LEU A 36 -8.25 -2.81 -8.97
CA LEU A 36 -9.11 -1.79 -9.58
C LEU A 36 -10.29 -2.39 -10.36
N PRO A 37 -10.14 -3.47 -11.16
CA PRO A 37 -11.29 -4.15 -11.77
C PRO A 37 -12.32 -4.65 -10.75
N LEU A 38 -11.87 -5.27 -9.66
CA LEU A 38 -12.77 -5.80 -8.62
C LEU A 38 -13.56 -4.69 -7.92
N LEU A 39 -12.92 -3.53 -7.68
CA LEU A 39 -13.61 -2.36 -7.15
C LEU A 39 -14.70 -1.85 -8.11
N ARG A 40 -14.40 -1.79 -9.41
CA ARG A 40 -15.38 -1.36 -10.43
C ARG A 40 -16.56 -2.33 -10.53
N GLU A 41 -16.30 -3.63 -10.47
CA GLU A 41 -17.36 -4.66 -10.42
C GLU A 41 -18.26 -4.48 -9.19
N GLY A 42 -17.68 -4.03 -8.07
CA GLY A 42 -18.40 -3.66 -6.85
C GLY A 42 -19.10 -2.30 -6.89
N GLY A 43 -19.10 -1.60 -8.04
CA GLY A 43 -19.76 -0.30 -8.21
C GLY A 43 -18.93 0.91 -7.77
N VAL A 44 -17.64 0.73 -7.47
CA VAL A 44 -16.73 1.84 -7.08
C VAL A 44 -16.07 2.42 -8.33
N GLU A 45 -16.22 3.73 -8.55
CA GLU A 45 -15.49 4.45 -9.58
C GLU A 45 -13.99 4.49 -9.24
N THR A 46 -13.11 4.22 -10.20
CA THR A 46 -11.66 4.25 -9.94
C THR A 46 -10.94 5.23 -10.85
N GLU A 47 -9.94 5.93 -10.34
CA GLU A 47 -9.08 6.80 -11.11
C GLU A 47 -7.62 6.64 -10.71
N VAL A 48 -6.71 6.71 -11.68
CA VAL A 48 -5.25 6.71 -11.43
C VAL A 48 -4.66 7.95 -12.07
N ARG A 49 -3.99 8.78 -11.28
CA ARG A 49 -3.30 10.01 -11.70
C ARG A 49 -1.81 9.90 -11.39
N VAL A 50 -0.99 10.42 -12.29
CA VAL A 50 0.46 10.54 -12.08
C VAL A 50 0.82 12.01 -12.28
N GLU A 51 1.44 12.60 -11.27
CA GLU A 51 1.86 14.00 -11.26
C GLU A 51 3.38 14.09 -11.08
N GLU A 52 4.02 14.99 -11.84
CA GLU A 52 5.42 15.31 -11.59
C GLU A 52 5.51 16.28 -10.40
N ALA A 53 6.27 15.89 -9.37
CA ALA A 53 6.47 16.69 -8.17
C ALA A 53 7.94 16.71 -7.77
N GLY A 54 8.48 17.91 -7.51
CA GLY A 54 9.83 18.09 -6.95
C GLY A 54 9.85 17.83 -5.44
N ASN A 55 8.94 18.47 -4.69
CA ASN A 55 8.68 18.24 -3.27
C ASN A 55 7.30 17.60 -3.09
N GLY A 56 7.13 16.72 -2.10
CA GLY A 56 5.86 16.01 -1.86
C GLY A 56 5.63 14.83 -2.80
N ALA A 57 6.70 14.18 -3.26
CA ALA A 57 6.60 12.88 -3.91
C ALA A 57 6.02 11.84 -2.95
N GLY A 58 5.20 10.93 -3.46
CA GLY A 58 4.49 9.93 -2.67
C GLY A 58 3.34 9.31 -3.43
N ILE A 59 2.75 8.28 -2.84
CA ILE A 59 1.53 7.66 -3.34
C ILE A 59 0.41 7.95 -2.36
N PHE A 60 -0.75 8.31 -2.89
CA PHE A 60 -1.91 8.69 -2.10
C PHE A 60 -3.12 7.90 -2.60
N PHE A 61 -3.91 7.38 -1.68
CA PHE A 61 -5.22 6.82 -1.96
C PHE A 61 -6.28 7.73 -1.36
N ASN A 62 -7.18 8.26 -2.19
CA ASN A 62 -8.21 9.24 -1.76
C ASN A 62 -7.63 10.37 -0.89
N ASP A 63 -6.54 10.97 -1.39
CA ASP A 63 -5.77 12.05 -0.74
C ASP A 63 -5.04 11.68 0.57
N LEU A 64 -5.11 10.42 1.02
CA LEU A 64 -4.37 9.92 2.17
C LEU A 64 -3.03 9.30 1.75
N PRO A 65 -1.91 9.62 2.43
CA PRO A 65 -0.62 9.01 2.14
C PRO A 65 -0.67 7.48 2.32
N LEU A 66 -0.12 6.74 1.36
CA LEU A 66 -0.08 5.28 1.40
C LEU A 66 0.71 4.77 2.60
N ASP A 67 1.78 5.45 3.00
CA ASP A 67 2.55 5.10 4.20
C ASP A 67 1.70 5.15 5.47
N ASP A 68 0.85 6.16 5.61
CA ASP A 68 -0.06 6.29 6.74
C ASP A 68 -1.11 5.17 6.73
N LEU A 69 -1.68 4.86 5.56
CA LEU A 69 -2.64 3.76 5.41
C LEU A 69 -2.02 2.40 5.71
N ILE A 70 -0.78 2.17 5.30
CA ILE A 70 -0.01 0.96 5.64
C ILE A 70 0.28 0.91 7.13
N ALA A 71 0.67 2.05 7.74
CA ALA A 71 0.91 2.15 9.17
C ALA A 71 -0.36 1.90 9.98
N ILE A 72 -1.54 2.34 9.51
CA ILE A 72 -2.83 2.04 10.13
C ILE A 72 -3.20 0.56 9.93
N ALA A 73 -3.06 0.03 8.71
CA ALA A 73 -3.35 -1.36 8.38
C ALA A 73 -2.49 -2.36 9.17
N GLY A 74 -1.22 -2.02 9.39
CA GLY A 74 -0.26 -2.77 10.21
C GLY A 74 -0.35 -2.41 11.70
N GLY A 75 -0.77 -1.21 12.06
CA GLY A 75 -0.99 -0.76 13.44
C GLY A 75 -2.12 -1.50 14.14
N ALA A 76 -3.08 -2.01 13.38
CA ALA A 76 -4.06 -2.99 13.85
C ALA A 76 -3.42 -4.34 14.30
N GLU A 77 -2.16 -4.62 13.96
CA GLU A 77 -1.41 -5.79 14.46
C GLU A 77 -0.79 -5.56 15.85
N ARG A 78 -0.63 -4.31 16.32
CA ARG A 78 -0.12 -4.04 17.70
C ARG A 78 -1.09 -4.44 18.81
N TYR A 79 -2.38 -4.64 18.50
CA TYR A 79 -3.37 -5.13 19.46
C TYR A 79 -3.29 -6.64 19.71
N CYS A 80 -2.62 -7.39 18.83
CA CYS A 80 -2.48 -8.84 18.95
C CYS A 80 -0.99 -9.20 19.07
N SER A 81 -0.46 -9.09 20.29
CA SER A 81 0.83 -9.66 20.69
C SER A 81 0.83 -11.19 20.56
N GLY A 82 0.95 -11.67 19.33
CA GLY A 82 1.42 -13.00 18.94
C GLY A 82 2.66 -12.85 18.06
N PRO A 83 3.48 -13.90 17.89
CA PRO A 83 4.71 -13.85 17.10
C PRO A 83 4.42 -13.20 15.74
N SER A 84 5.25 -12.22 15.38
CA SER A 84 4.97 -11.38 14.21
C SER A 84 4.81 -12.26 12.98
N ARG A 85 3.82 -11.96 12.14
CA ARG A 85 3.57 -12.67 10.86
C ARG A 85 4.80 -12.73 9.94
N MET A 86 5.83 -11.93 10.19
CA MET A 86 7.14 -12.01 9.52
C MET A 86 7.90 -13.30 9.85
N GLU A 87 7.72 -13.88 11.05
CA GLU A 87 8.18 -15.23 11.37
C GLU A 87 7.36 -16.30 10.62
N GLU A 88 6.05 -16.09 10.41
CA GLU A 88 5.18 -17.00 9.63
C GLU A 88 5.44 -16.95 8.11
N LEU A 89 5.89 -15.82 7.58
CA LEU A 89 6.19 -15.62 6.15
C LEU A 89 7.61 -16.08 5.74
N GLY A 90 8.35 -16.74 6.64
CA GLY A 90 9.64 -17.38 6.34
C GLY A 90 10.81 -16.42 6.12
N ARG A 91 10.70 -15.16 6.54
CA ARG A 91 11.74 -14.13 6.43
C ARG A 91 11.99 -13.41 7.78
N PRO A 92 12.34 -14.16 8.84
CA PRO A 92 12.52 -13.61 10.20
C PRO A 92 13.69 -12.62 10.30
N ASP A 93 14.64 -12.66 9.37
CA ASP A 93 15.76 -11.73 9.24
C ASP A 93 15.33 -10.28 9.03
N LEU A 94 14.24 -10.07 8.29
CA LEU A 94 13.74 -8.74 7.98
C LEU A 94 12.93 -8.10 9.13
N ALA A 95 12.47 -8.90 10.11
CA ALA A 95 11.73 -8.38 11.25
C ALA A 95 12.62 -7.60 12.24
N PHE A 96 13.94 -7.80 12.17
CA PHE A 96 14.93 -7.22 13.07
C PHE A 96 15.99 -6.37 12.36
N ASP A 97 15.87 -6.18 11.04
CA ASP A 97 16.81 -5.39 10.25
C ASP A 97 16.53 -3.88 10.44
N PRO A 98 17.43 -3.11 11.09
CA PRO A 98 17.26 -1.67 11.28
C PRO A 98 17.41 -0.87 9.97
N ASP A 99 17.98 -1.48 8.93
CA ASP A 99 18.11 -0.92 7.59
C ASP A 99 16.99 -1.40 6.65
N ALA A 100 16.06 -2.22 7.14
CA ALA A 100 14.88 -2.60 6.37
C ALA A 100 14.15 -1.32 5.94
N PRO A 101 13.94 -1.12 4.63
CA PRO A 101 13.30 0.10 4.16
C PRO A 101 11.86 0.14 4.70
N PHE A 102 11.66 0.93 5.75
CA PHE A 102 10.34 1.26 6.27
C PHE A 102 9.48 1.76 5.10
N GLY A 103 8.30 1.15 4.94
CA GLY A 103 7.26 1.61 4.01
C GLY A 103 7.32 1.03 2.59
N CYS A 104 8.43 0.50 2.10
CA CYS A 104 8.52 0.12 0.66
C CYS A 104 8.27 -1.36 0.37
N VAL A 105 8.43 -2.24 1.36
CA VAL A 105 8.23 -3.69 1.20
C VAL A 105 7.33 -4.19 2.31
N VAL A 106 6.09 -4.55 1.97
CA VAL A 106 5.08 -5.02 2.93
C VAL A 106 4.28 -6.19 2.36
N PRO A 107 3.66 -7.06 3.18
CA PRO A 107 2.81 -8.12 2.67
C PRO A 107 1.66 -7.59 1.82
N GLU A 108 1.24 -8.33 0.79
CA GLU A 108 0.17 -7.93 -0.12
C GLU A 108 -1.13 -7.55 0.62
N ILE A 109 -1.41 -8.26 1.73
CA ILE A 109 -2.59 -8.02 2.56
C ILE A 109 -2.64 -6.59 3.13
N LEU A 110 -1.49 -5.95 3.39
CA LEU A 110 -1.45 -4.57 3.87
C LEU A 110 -1.84 -3.58 2.76
N PHE A 111 -1.47 -3.82 1.50
CA PHE A 111 -1.96 -3.00 0.38
C PHE A 111 -3.47 -3.14 0.20
N ARG A 112 -4.00 -4.37 0.29
CA ARG A 112 -5.46 -4.60 0.20
C ARG A 112 -6.22 -3.91 1.32
N LYS A 113 -5.71 -3.97 2.56
CA LYS A 113 -6.28 -3.23 3.70
C LYS A 113 -6.18 -1.72 3.52
N ALA A 114 -5.06 -1.19 3.00
CA ALA A 114 -4.90 0.23 2.72
C ALA A 114 -5.93 0.75 1.72
N VAL A 115 -6.28 -0.05 0.71
CA VAL A 115 -7.38 0.26 -0.23
C VAL A 115 -8.72 0.35 0.49
N LEU A 116 -9.03 -0.61 1.37
CA LEU A 116 -10.27 -0.61 2.15
C LEU A 116 -10.34 0.59 3.10
N LEU A 117 -9.25 0.87 3.84
CA LEU A 117 -9.15 2.03 4.73
C LEU A 117 -9.36 3.36 3.98
N ALA A 118 -8.79 3.49 2.78
CA ALA A 118 -8.98 4.67 1.94
C ALA A 118 -10.43 4.85 1.44
N LEU A 119 -11.22 3.76 1.45
CA LEU A 119 -12.64 3.74 1.12
C LEU A 119 -13.54 3.89 2.35
N GLU A 120 -13.03 3.70 3.57
CA GLU A 120 -13.86 3.58 4.78
C GLU A 120 -14.50 4.88 5.28
N ASP A 121 -13.99 6.06 4.90
CA ASP A 121 -14.71 7.36 5.01
C ASP A 121 -14.38 8.25 3.82
#